data_AF-A0A7Y5H1I8-F1
#
_entry.id   AF-A0A7Y5H1I8-F1
#
_cell.length_a   1.000
_cell.length_b   1.000
_cell.length_c   1.000
_cell.angle_alpha   90.00
_cell.angle_beta   90.00
_cell.angle_gamma   90.00
#
_symmetry.space_group_name_H-M   'P 1'
#
loop_
_entity.id
_entity.type
_entity.pdbx_description
1 polymer ?
#
loop_
_entity_poly.entity_id
_entity_poly.type
_entity_poly.pdbx_seq_one_letter_code
_entity_poly.pdbx_strand_id
1 'polypeptide(L)'
;MKNAGIFLWVWVFSISLCVKELKAGGEGYWFLKNQAHTTPENKLYDTPDWRTALDGPIRGSAAFSDGHVYIGTAKGTLYAVREKDGTVEWNRNFGSAIHSTPAVKGNRLYFTDNSQHLYCVSAGDGKEKWRYAFDKALPYDWKFDYWYSSPVFWGENIIVGGDDGYLHSVRLRDGKVQWKFKAESVIRSTPVIRDGIIYFGDCMGYVYAVDAATGKSKWRSETEGVRIDQSQYIFDRKAVISSAALSEDVCVIGSRDGFLYGFNTIDGKQLWSLDYTISWVNSTAAIREGIAVTATSDGRYVNAVEAKTGKEIWRFNTRQILWSSPLIINNHVYAQSCDGVMHILNSKTGEKISEHRTITPIQSFSSPVFTGKTLLYTNDSGILYASFGRPTPVESRTRKLALWMDKVGLQFSNNMDVRLKNYLTDIGYAVIDTNRFAEITAQSDSASKTIVVVISAAFPDTILQGGKNSLVRRFLDQGGAVINFGFNPTVFDPRIETYNFLKAEEIFGVAYGPNDLRSFQGLYPSFATEFGKKYQLPDFWTGFAGVNKNQVDEVLGLNENGLASSWIKYYGANKKGAWIQIAMDRSNPADYNFLKYFNAK
;
A
#
# COMPACT_ATOMS: atom_id res chain seq x y z
N MET A 1 78.22 -11.94 -14.41
CA MET A 1 78.21 -10.52 -14.83
C MET A 1 76.76 -10.06 -14.73
N LYS A 2 76.35 -9.55 -13.56
CA LYS A 2 76.24 -8.13 -13.17
C LYS A 2 74.90 -7.50 -13.62
N ASN A 3 74.21 -6.98 -12.59
CA ASN A 3 73.16 -5.96 -12.56
C ASN A 3 71.73 -6.49 -12.75
N ALA A 4 70.96 -6.62 -11.66
CA ALA A 4 70.18 -5.56 -10.97
C ALA A 4 68.97 -5.17 -11.83
N GLY A 5 67.71 -5.35 -11.43
CA GLY A 5 67.09 -5.39 -10.11
C GLY A 5 65.86 -4.50 -10.23
N ILE A 6 64.68 -4.97 -9.87
CA ILE A 6 63.51 -4.20 -9.39
C ILE A 6 62.45 -5.21 -8.95
N PHE A 7 62.15 -5.18 -7.66
CA PHE A 7 60.97 -5.77 -7.05
C PHE A 7 59.73 -5.06 -7.61
N LEU A 8 58.78 -5.79 -8.20
CA LEU A 8 57.43 -5.28 -8.42
C LEU A 8 56.46 -6.04 -7.53
N TRP A 9 55.83 -5.28 -6.63
CA TRP A 9 54.70 -5.70 -5.81
C TRP A 9 53.55 -6.16 -6.71
N VAL A 10 53.14 -7.42 -6.57
CA VAL A 10 51.91 -7.91 -7.19
C VAL A 10 50.75 -7.38 -6.36
N TRP A 11 50.14 -6.29 -6.82
CA TRP A 11 48.79 -5.93 -6.42
C TRP A 11 47.84 -6.95 -7.04
N VAL A 12 47.24 -7.79 -6.19
CA VAL A 12 46.03 -8.54 -6.54
C VAL A 12 44.90 -7.52 -6.66
N PHE A 13 44.71 -6.96 -7.85
CA PHE A 13 43.46 -6.29 -8.18
C PHE A 13 42.41 -7.38 -8.37
N SER A 14 41.52 -7.51 -7.38
CA SER A 14 40.19 -8.06 -7.60
C SER A 14 39.60 -7.32 -8.80
N ILE A 15 39.46 -8.04 -9.91
CA ILE A 15 38.64 -7.59 -11.03
C ILE A 15 37.20 -7.64 -10.50
N SER A 16 36.78 -6.55 -9.87
CA SER A 16 35.38 -6.18 -9.84
C SER A 16 34.97 -6.06 -11.30
N LEU A 17 34.31 -7.09 -11.82
CA LEU A 17 33.45 -6.93 -12.98
C LEU A 17 32.37 -5.95 -12.56
N CYS A 18 32.67 -4.67 -12.75
CA CYS A 18 31.69 -3.62 -12.88
C CYS A 18 30.86 -4.03 -14.10
N VAL A 19 29.75 -4.71 -13.85
CA VAL A 19 28.66 -4.84 -14.81
C VAL A 19 28.26 -3.41 -15.11
N LYS A 20 28.83 -2.85 -16.18
CA LYS A 20 28.30 -1.64 -16.79
C LYS A 20 26.87 -1.95 -17.15
N GLU A 21 25.94 -1.40 -16.37
CA GLU A 21 24.58 -1.15 -16.84
C GLU A 21 24.71 -0.57 -18.25
N LEU A 22 24.27 -1.34 -19.25
CA LEU A 22 23.98 -0.80 -20.55
C LEU A 22 22.91 0.25 -20.32
N LYS A 23 23.35 1.52 -20.30
CA LYS A 23 22.48 2.67 -20.45
C LYS A 23 21.70 2.47 -21.75
N ALA A 24 20.48 1.96 -21.65
CA ALA A 24 19.47 2.09 -22.67
C ALA A 24 19.11 3.58 -22.75
N GLY A 25 19.94 4.34 -23.46
CA GLY A 25 19.65 5.71 -23.85
C GLY A 25 18.62 5.71 -24.97
N GLY A 26 17.55 6.49 -24.79
CA GLY A 26 16.67 6.95 -25.86
C GLY A 26 15.61 5.96 -26.34
N GLU A 27 14.36 6.43 -26.36
CA GLU A 27 13.21 5.89 -27.10
C GLU A 27 12.40 4.74 -26.46
N GLY A 28 11.43 5.11 -25.61
CA GLY A 28 10.03 4.69 -25.79
C GLY A 28 9.63 3.21 -25.67
N TYR A 29 10.24 2.40 -24.80
CA TYR A 29 9.75 1.05 -24.49
C TYR A 29 8.71 1.09 -23.35
N TRP A 30 7.51 1.60 -23.63
CA TRP A 30 6.46 1.75 -22.61
C TRP A 30 5.34 0.72 -22.77
N PHE A 31 5.61 -0.52 -22.34
CA PHE A 31 4.59 -1.33 -21.66
C PHE A 31 5.23 -2.30 -20.65
N LEU A 32 4.83 -2.13 -19.38
CA LEU A 32 4.95 -3.01 -18.21
C LEU A 32 6.33 -3.65 -17.89
N LYS A 33 7.33 -2.82 -17.58
CA LYS A 33 8.31 -3.20 -16.54
C LYS A 33 7.60 -3.26 -15.20
N ASN A 34 7.24 -4.44 -14.69
CA ASN A 34 6.82 -4.74 -13.31
C ASN A 34 5.97 -3.67 -12.57
N GLN A 35 5.19 -2.85 -13.27
CA GLN A 35 4.54 -1.62 -12.77
C GLN A 35 5.29 -0.92 -11.63
N ALA A 36 6.60 -0.65 -11.80
CA ALA A 36 7.43 -0.07 -10.74
C ALA A 36 8.32 1.07 -11.25
N HIS A 37 8.32 2.19 -10.53
CA HIS A 37 9.03 3.42 -10.90
C HIS A 37 9.83 3.97 -9.72
N THR A 38 10.97 4.59 -10.03
CA THR A 38 11.79 5.34 -9.05
C THR A 38 11.91 6.79 -9.52
N THR A 39 11.67 7.74 -8.61
CA THR A 39 11.85 9.17 -8.83
C THR A 39 12.81 9.74 -7.79
N PRO A 40 13.46 10.89 -8.05
CA PRO A 40 14.40 11.49 -7.10
C PRO A 40 13.75 11.86 -5.75
N GLU A 41 12.49 12.27 -5.79
CA GLU A 41 11.71 12.64 -4.61
C GLU A 41 10.62 11.59 -4.37
N ASN A 42 10.45 11.16 -3.12
CA ASN A 42 9.34 10.31 -2.73
C ASN A 42 8.06 11.16 -2.58
N LYS A 43 7.42 11.52 -3.70
CA LYS A 43 6.17 12.30 -3.73
C LYS A 43 4.94 11.41 -3.57
N LEU A 44 3.85 12.02 -3.13
CA LEU A 44 2.52 11.42 -3.02
C LEU A 44 1.62 11.95 -4.14
N TYR A 45 0.96 11.01 -4.84
CA TYR A 45 0.04 11.24 -5.95
C TYR A 45 -1.38 10.82 -5.59
N ASP A 46 -1.96 11.44 -4.57
CA ASP A 46 -3.21 10.97 -3.94
C ASP A 46 -4.42 11.88 -4.19
N THR A 47 -4.27 12.97 -4.96
CA THR A 47 -5.36 13.90 -5.23
C THR A 47 -5.40 14.22 -6.72
N PRO A 48 -6.56 14.13 -7.40
CA PRO A 48 -6.66 14.49 -8.80
C PRO A 48 -6.51 16.01 -8.98
N ASP A 49 -5.64 16.42 -9.88
CA ASP A 49 -5.43 17.81 -10.29
C ASP A 49 -6.33 18.15 -11.49
N TRP A 50 -6.55 17.21 -12.39
CA TRP A 50 -7.56 17.32 -13.44
C TRP A 50 -8.26 15.99 -13.70
N ARG A 51 -9.42 16.09 -14.37
CA ARG A 51 -10.20 14.96 -14.84
C ARG A 51 -10.84 15.27 -16.19
N THR A 52 -10.94 14.26 -17.05
CA THR A 52 -11.52 14.36 -18.39
C THR A 52 -12.57 13.28 -18.55
N ALA A 53 -13.80 13.69 -18.85
CA ALA A 53 -14.87 12.75 -19.20
C ALA A 53 -14.75 12.36 -20.68
N LEU A 54 -14.71 11.05 -20.94
CA LEU A 54 -14.70 10.44 -22.26
C LEU A 54 -16.08 9.84 -22.56
N ASP A 55 -16.24 9.23 -23.73
CA ASP A 55 -17.55 8.78 -24.22
C ASP A 55 -18.06 7.46 -23.61
N GLY A 56 -17.24 6.70 -22.89
CA GLY A 56 -17.65 5.42 -22.31
C GLY A 56 -16.61 4.76 -21.39
N PRO A 57 -16.91 3.55 -20.88
CA PRO A 57 -16.04 2.82 -19.96
C PRO A 57 -14.61 2.67 -20.47
N ILE A 58 -13.64 2.75 -19.57
CA ILE A 58 -12.22 2.61 -19.88
C ILE A 58 -11.68 1.37 -19.19
N ARG A 59 -11.20 0.41 -19.97
CA ARG A 59 -10.75 -0.89 -19.47
C ARG A 59 -9.30 -1.22 -19.83
N GLY A 60 -8.81 -0.66 -20.92
CA GLY A 60 -7.38 -0.53 -21.19
C GLY A 60 -6.77 0.54 -20.28
N SER A 61 -5.47 0.42 -19.99
CA SER A 61 -4.74 1.47 -19.28
C SER A 61 -4.31 2.57 -20.26
N ALA A 62 -3.78 3.68 -19.75
CA ALA A 62 -3.31 4.78 -20.59
C ALA A 62 -1.88 4.54 -21.12
N ALA A 63 -1.61 4.98 -22.34
CA ALA A 63 -0.24 5.19 -22.84
C ALA A 63 0.09 6.67 -22.87
N PHE A 64 1.38 7.02 -22.90
CA PHE A 64 1.80 8.41 -22.95
C PHE A 64 3.09 8.60 -23.75
N SER A 65 3.18 9.72 -24.48
CA SER A 65 4.40 10.19 -25.13
C SER A 65 4.30 11.70 -25.36
N ASP A 66 5.41 12.41 -25.23
CA ASP A 66 5.53 13.82 -25.66
C ASP A 66 4.45 14.75 -25.07
N GLY A 67 4.03 14.52 -23.82
CA GLY A 67 3.00 15.33 -23.14
C GLY A 67 1.55 14.98 -23.51
N HIS A 68 1.34 13.87 -24.22
CA HIS A 68 0.02 13.36 -24.59
C HIS A 68 -0.24 12.03 -23.89
N VAL A 69 -1.49 11.81 -23.55
CA VAL A 69 -2.06 10.58 -23.00
C VAL A 69 -2.98 9.98 -24.04
N TYR A 70 -2.78 8.71 -24.38
CA TYR A 70 -3.55 7.98 -25.36
C TYR A 70 -4.37 6.88 -24.69
N ILE A 71 -5.67 6.87 -24.96
CA ILE A 71 -6.58 5.97 -24.25
C ILE A 71 -7.79 5.57 -25.09
N GLY A 72 -8.16 4.29 -25.03
CA GLY A 72 -9.31 3.71 -25.71
C GLY A 72 -10.51 3.53 -24.79
N THR A 73 -11.72 3.60 -25.36
CA THR A 73 -12.96 3.37 -24.63
C THR A 73 -13.73 2.15 -25.16
N ALA A 74 -14.66 1.64 -24.35
CA ALA A 74 -15.55 0.56 -24.74
C ALA A 74 -16.55 0.93 -25.87
N LYS A 75 -16.63 2.21 -26.26
CA LYS A 75 -17.36 2.66 -27.47
C LYS A 75 -16.51 2.63 -28.74
N GLY A 76 -15.26 2.20 -28.62
CA GLY A 76 -14.32 2.12 -29.73
C GLY A 76 -13.67 3.45 -30.09
N THR A 77 -13.72 4.44 -29.20
CA THR A 77 -13.09 5.74 -29.43
C THR A 77 -11.69 5.75 -28.81
N LEU A 78 -10.68 6.06 -29.62
CA LEU A 78 -9.33 6.36 -29.19
C LEU A 78 -9.20 7.88 -29.01
N TYR A 79 -8.67 8.30 -27.87
CA TYR A 79 -8.44 9.69 -27.51
C TYR A 79 -6.95 10.00 -27.43
N ALA A 80 -6.59 11.23 -27.79
CA ALA A 80 -5.38 11.89 -27.31
C ALA A 80 -5.77 13.05 -26.39
N VAL A 81 -5.23 13.02 -25.18
CA VAL A 81 -5.51 13.98 -24.12
C VAL A 81 -4.20 14.61 -23.69
N ARG A 82 -4.16 15.93 -23.56
CA ARG A 82 -2.99 16.65 -23.08
C ARG A 82 -2.75 16.33 -21.61
N GLU A 83 -1.57 15.81 -21.28
CA GLU A 83 -1.21 15.40 -19.92
C GLU A 83 -1.21 16.58 -18.93
N LYS A 84 -0.93 17.79 -19.43
CA LYS A 84 -0.80 18.99 -18.60
C LYS A 84 -2.12 19.41 -17.95
N ASP A 85 -3.23 19.28 -18.66
CA ASP A 85 -4.52 19.91 -18.28
C ASP A 85 -5.76 19.08 -18.60
N GLY A 86 -5.60 17.90 -19.20
CA GLY A 86 -6.71 17.03 -19.53
C GLY A 86 -7.49 17.42 -20.79
N THR A 87 -7.01 18.40 -21.58
CA THR A 87 -7.68 18.82 -22.81
C THR A 87 -7.64 17.71 -23.86
N VAL A 88 -8.80 17.33 -24.42
CA VAL A 88 -8.85 16.41 -25.56
C VAL A 88 -8.38 17.13 -26.81
N GLU A 89 -7.31 16.65 -27.44
CA GLU A 89 -6.76 17.23 -28.67
C GLU A 89 -7.40 16.64 -29.92
N TRP A 90 -7.59 15.33 -29.91
CA TRP A 90 -8.34 14.63 -30.95
C TRP A 90 -8.94 13.34 -30.40
N ASN A 91 -9.97 12.85 -31.09
CA ASN A 91 -10.52 11.53 -30.89
C ASN A 91 -10.95 10.91 -32.22
N ARG A 92 -10.95 9.58 -32.31
CA ARG A 92 -11.36 8.81 -33.49
C ARG A 92 -12.08 7.53 -33.06
N ASN A 93 -13.21 7.24 -33.68
CA ASN A 93 -13.95 6.01 -33.44
C ASN A 93 -13.59 4.94 -34.48
N PHE A 94 -13.28 3.73 -34.01
CA PHE A 94 -12.88 2.58 -34.82
C PHE A 94 -13.95 1.49 -34.89
N GLY A 95 -15.17 1.76 -34.39
CA GLY A 95 -16.35 0.92 -34.54
C GLY A 95 -16.45 -0.25 -33.56
N SER A 96 -15.36 -0.62 -32.87
CA SER A 96 -15.33 -1.71 -31.91
C SER A 96 -14.57 -1.31 -30.64
N ALA A 97 -15.00 -1.83 -29.49
CA ALA A 97 -14.45 -1.51 -28.17
C ALA A 97 -12.93 -1.67 -28.13
N ILE A 98 -12.23 -0.71 -27.53
CA ILE A 98 -10.78 -0.73 -27.37
C ILE A 98 -10.48 -1.00 -25.89
N HIS A 99 -10.28 -2.28 -25.55
CA HIS A 99 -9.92 -2.70 -24.20
C HIS A 99 -8.43 -2.93 -24.01
N SER A 100 -7.63 -2.95 -25.09
CA SER A 100 -6.19 -2.97 -24.97
C SER A 100 -5.66 -1.61 -24.50
N THR A 101 -4.53 -1.64 -23.80
CA THR A 101 -3.74 -0.43 -23.61
C THR A 101 -3.02 -0.10 -24.92
N PRO A 102 -3.12 1.12 -25.46
CA PRO A 102 -2.33 1.50 -26.62
C PRO A 102 -0.82 1.38 -26.35
N ALA A 103 -0.02 1.17 -27.39
CA ALA A 103 1.43 1.28 -27.37
C ALA A 103 1.87 2.42 -28.28
N VAL A 104 2.85 3.22 -27.86
CA VAL A 104 3.31 4.42 -28.59
C VAL A 104 4.81 4.37 -28.85
N LYS A 105 5.22 4.60 -30.11
CA LYS A 105 6.63 4.74 -30.53
C LYS A 105 6.74 5.81 -31.62
N GLY A 106 7.37 6.94 -31.30
CA GLY A 106 7.40 8.12 -32.17
C GLY A 106 5.97 8.57 -32.52
N ASN A 107 5.73 8.96 -33.78
CA ASN A 107 4.40 9.36 -34.25
C ASN A 107 3.49 8.17 -34.66
N ARG A 108 3.51 7.07 -33.91
CA ARG A 108 2.68 5.89 -34.16
C ARG A 108 2.10 5.33 -32.87
N LEU A 109 0.80 5.04 -32.91
CA LEU A 109 0.07 4.33 -31.87
C LEU A 109 -0.36 2.97 -32.41
N TYR A 110 -0.40 1.99 -31.53
CA TYR A 110 -0.84 0.64 -31.83
C TYR A 110 -1.79 0.16 -30.75
N PHE A 111 -2.88 -0.48 -31.13
CA PHE A 111 -3.87 -1.01 -30.20
C PHE A 111 -4.67 -2.11 -30.87
N THR A 112 -5.29 -2.96 -30.08
CA THR A 112 -6.27 -3.95 -30.53
C THR A 112 -7.69 -3.57 -30.11
N ASP A 113 -8.65 -3.89 -30.98
CA ASP A 113 -10.08 -3.81 -30.67
C ASP A 113 -10.67 -5.20 -30.36
N ASN A 114 -11.90 -5.24 -29.85
CA ASN A 114 -12.60 -6.48 -29.55
C ASN A 114 -13.09 -7.23 -30.80
N SER A 115 -12.89 -6.66 -31.99
CA SER A 115 -13.13 -7.33 -33.27
C SER A 115 -11.87 -8.02 -33.80
N GLN A 116 -10.83 -8.15 -32.97
CA GLN A 116 -9.56 -8.79 -33.27
C GLN A 116 -8.77 -8.13 -34.40
N HIS A 117 -8.79 -6.80 -34.45
CA HIS A 117 -7.89 -6.04 -35.32
C HIS A 117 -6.77 -5.40 -34.51
N LEU A 118 -5.54 -5.52 -34.99
CA LEU A 118 -4.41 -4.69 -34.59
C LEU A 118 -4.31 -3.48 -35.51
N TYR A 119 -4.41 -2.28 -34.96
CA TYR A 119 -4.27 -1.03 -35.70
C TYR A 119 -2.87 -0.44 -35.53
N CYS A 120 -2.42 0.28 -36.54
CA CYS A 120 -1.40 1.31 -36.43
C CYS A 120 -1.99 2.63 -36.90
N VAL A 121 -1.93 3.65 -36.04
CA VAL A 121 -2.47 4.98 -36.33
C VAL A 121 -1.43 6.07 -36.07
N SER A 122 -1.64 7.24 -36.65
CA SER A 122 -0.86 8.45 -36.37
C SER A 122 -1.14 8.97 -34.97
N ALA A 123 -0.11 9.25 -34.17
CA ALA A 123 -0.25 9.82 -32.82
C ALA A 123 -0.72 11.29 -32.86
N GLY A 124 -0.46 12.01 -33.95
CA GLY A 124 -0.82 13.42 -34.09
C GLY A 124 -2.29 13.68 -34.45
N ASP A 125 -2.97 12.75 -35.12
CA ASP A 125 -4.36 12.97 -35.60
C ASP A 125 -5.26 11.73 -35.62
N GLY A 126 -4.75 10.60 -35.12
CA GLY A 126 -5.47 9.33 -35.01
C GLY A 126 -5.76 8.64 -36.36
N LYS A 127 -5.21 9.10 -37.48
CA LYS A 127 -5.47 8.49 -38.79
C LYS A 127 -4.84 7.11 -38.91
N GLU A 128 -5.63 6.14 -39.41
CA GLU A 128 -5.14 4.79 -39.70
C GLU A 128 -4.01 4.83 -40.74
N LYS A 129 -2.92 4.12 -40.43
CA LYS A 129 -1.79 3.87 -41.33
C LYS A 129 -1.87 2.48 -41.93
N TRP A 130 -2.20 1.50 -41.10
CA TRP A 130 -2.49 0.13 -41.51
C TRP A 130 -3.29 -0.57 -40.41
N ARG A 131 -3.93 -1.69 -40.77
CA ARG A 131 -4.56 -2.63 -39.84
C ARG A 131 -4.25 -4.07 -40.23
N TYR A 132 -4.24 -4.95 -39.25
CA TYR A 132 -4.07 -6.39 -39.41
C TYR A 132 -5.19 -7.11 -38.66
N ALA A 133 -5.98 -7.92 -39.37
CA ALA A 133 -7.01 -8.76 -38.77
C ALA A 133 -6.39 -10.09 -38.31
N PHE A 134 -6.67 -10.50 -37.08
CA PHE A 134 -6.29 -11.82 -36.58
C PHE A 134 -7.14 -12.92 -37.23
N ASP A 135 -6.79 -14.18 -36.98
CA ASP A 135 -7.57 -15.29 -37.48
C ASP A 135 -8.90 -15.43 -36.70
N LYS A 136 -9.71 -16.42 -37.06
CA LYS A 136 -10.99 -16.68 -36.39
C LYS A 136 -10.79 -16.93 -34.90
N ALA A 137 -11.53 -16.20 -34.06
CA ALA A 137 -11.54 -16.40 -32.62
C ALA A 137 -11.88 -17.86 -32.25
N LEU A 138 -11.14 -18.40 -31.29
CA LEU A 138 -11.49 -19.65 -30.64
C LEU A 138 -12.74 -19.46 -29.76
N PRO A 139 -13.57 -20.49 -29.57
CA PRO A 139 -14.65 -20.45 -28.60
C PRO A 139 -14.11 -20.15 -27.20
N TYR A 140 -14.67 -19.14 -26.56
CA TYR A 140 -14.38 -18.81 -25.17
C TYR A 140 -15.66 -18.24 -24.56
N ASP A 141 -16.49 -19.13 -24.02
CA ASP A 141 -17.88 -18.85 -23.64
C ASP A 141 -18.01 -18.07 -22.30
N TRP A 142 -16.93 -17.41 -21.86
CA TRP A 142 -16.92 -16.70 -20.59
C TRP A 142 -17.47 -15.28 -20.71
N LYS A 143 -18.64 -15.05 -20.11
CA LYS A 143 -19.47 -13.83 -20.30
C LYS A 143 -18.99 -12.59 -19.54
N PHE A 144 -18.00 -12.73 -18.66
CA PHE A 144 -17.51 -11.65 -17.79
C PHE A 144 -16.08 -11.21 -18.13
N ASP A 145 -15.60 -11.48 -19.35
CA ASP A 145 -14.24 -11.13 -19.73
C ASP A 145 -14.16 -9.82 -20.52
N TYR A 146 -13.41 -8.88 -19.96
CA TYR A 146 -13.13 -7.58 -20.57
C TYR A 146 -11.63 -7.32 -20.69
N TRP A 147 -10.77 -8.29 -20.34
CA TRP A 147 -9.34 -8.18 -20.46
C TRP A 147 -8.89 -8.65 -21.84
N TYR A 148 -8.06 -7.83 -22.49
CA TYR A 148 -7.47 -8.12 -23.80
C TYR A 148 -5.97 -7.91 -23.69
N SER A 149 -5.21 -8.72 -24.43
CA SER A 149 -3.78 -8.51 -24.55
C SER A 149 -3.52 -7.12 -25.11
N SER A 150 -2.56 -6.41 -24.52
CA SER A 150 -2.07 -5.15 -25.07
C SER A 150 -0.84 -5.39 -25.94
N PRO A 151 -0.63 -4.61 -27.01
CA PRO A 151 0.54 -4.74 -27.85
C PRO A 151 1.82 -4.25 -27.16
N VAL A 152 2.95 -4.94 -27.39
CA VAL A 152 4.26 -4.58 -26.82
C VAL A 152 5.35 -4.56 -27.90
N PHE A 153 6.34 -3.67 -27.79
CA PHE A 153 7.39 -3.52 -28.79
C PHE A 153 8.53 -4.53 -28.61
N TRP A 154 9.03 -5.06 -29.73
CA TRP A 154 10.29 -5.79 -29.80
C TRP A 154 11.03 -5.45 -31.10
N GLY A 155 12.07 -4.60 -31.00
CA GLY A 155 12.80 -4.09 -32.15
C GLY A 155 11.89 -3.35 -33.15
N GLU A 156 11.80 -3.88 -34.36
CA GLU A 156 10.96 -3.38 -35.46
C GLU A 156 9.61 -4.11 -35.59
N ASN A 157 9.25 -4.88 -34.57
CA ASN A 157 7.99 -5.61 -34.49
C ASN A 157 7.17 -5.18 -33.27
N ILE A 158 5.89 -5.50 -33.34
CA ILE A 158 4.95 -5.45 -32.23
C ILE A 158 4.41 -6.85 -31.95
N ILE A 159 4.38 -7.21 -30.67
CA ILE A 159 3.98 -8.52 -30.17
C ILE A 159 2.62 -8.36 -29.47
N VAL A 160 1.67 -9.24 -29.76
CA VAL A 160 0.34 -9.18 -29.13
C VAL A 160 -0.35 -10.55 -29.16
N GLY A 161 -1.05 -10.91 -28.09
CA GLY A 161 -1.92 -12.09 -28.03
C GLY A 161 -3.28 -11.85 -28.68
N GLY A 162 -3.85 -12.89 -29.30
CA GLY A 162 -5.17 -12.86 -29.92
C GLY A 162 -6.12 -13.93 -29.37
N ASP A 163 -7.42 -13.75 -29.65
CA ASP A 163 -8.45 -14.74 -29.30
C ASP A 163 -8.49 -15.90 -30.28
N ASP A 164 -7.77 -15.77 -31.39
CA ASP A 164 -7.45 -16.85 -32.30
C ASP A 164 -6.45 -17.87 -31.73
N GLY A 165 -5.97 -17.65 -30.50
CA GLY A 165 -5.03 -18.52 -29.80
C GLY A 165 -3.58 -18.38 -30.26
N TYR A 166 -3.26 -17.26 -30.94
CA TYR A 166 -1.91 -16.98 -31.40
C TYR A 166 -1.30 -15.78 -30.70
N LEU A 167 0.00 -15.90 -30.43
CA LEU A 167 0.86 -14.75 -30.16
C LEU A 167 1.43 -14.29 -31.52
N HIS A 168 1.11 -13.06 -31.90
CA HIS A 168 1.47 -12.50 -33.20
C HIS A 168 2.68 -11.59 -33.07
N SER A 169 3.62 -11.69 -34.00
CA SER A 169 4.67 -10.70 -34.21
C SER A 169 4.45 -10.01 -35.54
N VAL A 170 4.22 -8.70 -35.49
CA VAL A 170 3.78 -7.91 -36.65
C VAL A 170 4.76 -6.76 -36.87
N ARG A 171 5.20 -6.55 -38.11
CA ARG A 171 6.17 -5.51 -38.41
C ARG A 171 5.56 -4.11 -38.30
N LEU A 172 6.24 -3.23 -37.56
CA LEU A 172 5.77 -1.88 -37.23
C LEU A 172 5.47 -1.02 -38.47
N ARG A 173 6.27 -1.18 -39.53
CA ARG A 173 6.23 -0.33 -40.73
C ARG A 173 4.93 -0.51 -41.52
N ASP A 174 4.51 -1.74 -41.75
CA ASP A 174 3.51 -2.11 -42.76
C ASP A 174 2.49 -3.18 -42.32
N GLY A 175 2.52 -3.59 -41.04
CA GLY A 175 1.50 -4.51 -40.51
C GLY A 175 1.66 -5.97 -40.98
N LYS A 176 2.79 -6.33 -41.60
CA LYS A 176 3.02 -7.72 -42.05
C LYS A 176 3.44 -8.61 -40.89
N VAL A 177 2.74 -9.72 -40.71
CA VAL A 177 3.11 -10.78 -39.78
C VAL A 177 4.51 -11.31 -40.11
N GLN A 178 5.37 -11.39 -39.10
CA GLN A 178 6.71 -11.97 -39.19
C GLN A 178 6.69 -13.43 -38.70
N TRP A 179 6.00 -13.70 -37.61
CA TRP A 179 5.76 -15.05 -37.10
C TRP A 179 4.48 -15.09 -36.24
N LYS A 180 3.95 -16.30 -36.04
CA LYS A 180 2.88 -16.62 -35.09
C LYS A 180 3.32 -17.78 -34.20
N PHE A 181 3.00 -17.74 -32.92
CA PHE A 181 3.13 -18.87 -32.00
C PHE A 181 1.73 -19.33 -31.58
N LYS A 182 1.45 -20.63 -31.73
CA LYS A 182 0.15 -21.23 -31.37
C LYS A 182 0.16 -21.67 -29.91
N ALA A 183 -0.71 -21.08 -29.10
CA ALA A 183 -1.00 -21.54 -27.74
C ALA A 183 -2.13 -22.58 -27.74
N GLU A 184 -2.42 -23.15 -26.56
CA GLU A 184 -3.53 -24.10 -26.39
C GLU A 184 -4.90 -23.40 -26.40
N SER A 185 -4.94 -22.08 -26.13
CA SER A 185 -6.18 -21.30 -26.08
C SER A 185 -5.94 -19.80 -26.34
N VAL A 186 -7.03 -19.03 -26.26
CA VAL A 186 -7.10 -17.56 -26.27
C VAL A 186 -5.98 -16.96 -25.41
N ILE A 187 -5.30 -15.93 -25.94
CA ILE A 187 -4.23 -15.22 -25.22
C ILE A 187 -4.72 -13.83 -24.82
N ARG A 188 -5.17 -13.71 -23.56
CA ARG A 188 -5.58 -12.42 -22.95
C ARG A 188 -4.46 -11.76 -22.14
N SER A 189 -3.50 -12.55 -21.67
CA SER A 189 -2.31 -12.06 -20.96
C SER A 189 -1.51 -11.13 -21.86
N THR A 190 -1.09 -9.97 -21.35
CA THR A 190 -0.19 -9.12 -22.12
C THR A 190 1.23 -9.69 -22.05
N PRO A 191 1.92 -9.88 -23.18
CA PRO A 191 3.28 -10.41 -23.17
C PRO A 191 4.27 -9.47 -22.49
N VAL A 192 5.18 -10.01 -21.69
CA VAL A 192 6.35 -9.28 -21.16
C VAL A 192 7.62 -9.78 -21.85
N ILE A 193 8.53 -8.87 -22.19
CA ILE A 193 9.74 -9.22 -22.94
C ILE A 193 10.98 -8.82 -22.14
N ARG A 194 11.88 -9.78 -21.90
CA ARG A 194 13.18 -9.54 -21.28
C ARG A 194 14.23 -10.42 -21.94
N ASP A 195 15.35 -9.80 -22.30
CA ASP A 195 16.51 -10.48 -22.92
C ASP A 195 16.14 -11.34 -24.14
N GLY A 196 15.22 -10.85 -24.97
CA GLY A 196 14.73 -11.54 -26.16
C GLY A 196 13.82 -12.74 -25.88
N ILE A 197 13.27 -12.85 -24.67
CA ILE A 197 12.31 -13.88 -24.27
C ILE A 197 10.98 -13.23 -23.94
N ILE A 198 9.91 -13.74 -24.52
CA ILE A 198 8.53 -13.34 -24.29
C ILE A 198 7.89 -14.30 -23.30
N TYR A 199 7.28 -13.78 -22.24
CA TYR A 199 6.52 -14.56 -21.25
C TYR A 199 5.05 -14.14 -21.26
N PHE A 200 4.14 -15.12 -21.24
CA PHE A 200 2.69 -14.87 -21.23
C PHE A 200 1.92 -16.13 -20.78
N GLY A 201 0.64 -15.94 -20.45
CA GLY A 201 -0.31 -17.02 -20.15
C GLY A 201 -1.45 -17.13 -21.15
N ASP A 202 -2.12 -18.28 -21.19
CA ASP A 202 -3.33 -18.50 -22.00
C ASP A 202 -4.57 -18.85 -21.15
N CYS A 203 -5.72 -18.89 -21.81
CA CYS A 203 -7.00 -19.18 -21.16
C CYS A 203 -7.26 -20.66 -20.83
N MET A 204 -6.26 -21.55 -20.97
CA MET A 204 -6.36 -22.96 -20.57
C MET A 204 -5.45 -23.34 -19.39
N GLY A 205 -4.72 -22.38 -18.82
CA GLY A 205 -3.88 -22.61 -17.64
C GLY A 205 -2.40 -22.77 -17.97
N TYR A 206 -1.98 -22.49 -19.20
CA TYR A 206 -0.58 -22.62 -19.58
C TYR A 206 0.17 -21.29 -19.48
N VAL A 207 1.43 -21.38 -19.08
CA VAL A 207 2.40 -20.28 -19.08
C VAL A 207 3.53 -20.63 -20.03
N TYR A 208 3.97 -19.67 -20.84
CA TYR A 208 4.92 -19.90 -21.92
C TYR A 208 6.11 -18.97 -21.80
N ALA A 209 7.27 -19.44 -22.27
CA ALA A 209 8.35 -18.61 -22.75
C ALA A 209 8.64 -18.88 -24.22
N VAL A 210 8.78 -17.82 -25.00
CA VAL A 210 8.98 -17.88 -26.45
C VAL A 210 10.12 -16.95 -26.85
N ASP A 211 10.96 -17.37 -27.79
CA ASP A 211 12.00 -16.53 -28.37
C ASP A 211 11.39 -15.36 -29.18
N ALA A 212 11.74 -14.13 -28.82
CA ALA A 212 11.11 -12.94 -29.37
C ALA A 212 11.45 -12.69 -30.85
N ALA A 213 12.60 -13.18 -31.32
CA ALA A 213 13.02 -13.04 -32.70
C ALA A 213 12.31 -14.04 -33.62
N THR A 214 12.15 -15.28 -33.15
CA THR A 214 11.73 -16.40 -34.01
C THR A 214 10.33 -16.96 -33.71
N GLY A 215 9.75 -16.63 -32.56
CA GLY A 215 8.47 -17.22 -32.12
C GLY A 215 8.59 -18.67 -31.67
N LYS A 216 9.80 -19.22 -31.51
CA LYS A 216 10.01 -20.61 -31.07
C LYS A 216 9.82 -20.74 -29.56
N SER A 217 9.13 -21.79 -29.12
CA SER A 217 9.00 -22.11 -27.69
C SER A 217 10.38 -22.35 -27.08
N LYS A 218 10.59 -21.76 -25.89
CA LYS A 218 11.70 -22.10 -25.00
C LYS A 218 11.25 -23.09 -23.93
N TRP A 219 10.12 -22.80 -23.28
CA TRP A 219 9.47 -23.69 -22.34
C TRP A 219 7.95 -23.43 -22.27
N ARG A 220 7.23 -24.38 -21.68
CA ARG A 220 5.81 -24.30 -21.33
C ARG A 220 5.60 -24.96 -19.98
N SER A 221 4.80 -24.34 -19.14
CA SER A 221 4.44 -24.83 -17.81
C SER A 221 2.93 -24.81 -17.60
N GLU A 222 2.45 -25.64 -16.70
CA GLU A 222 1.03 -25.78 -16.35
C GLU A 222 0.78 -25.15 -14.98
N THR A 223 -0.33 -24.43 -14.85
CA THR A 223 -0.92 -24.11 -13.55
C THR A 223 -1.86 -25.23 -13.11
N GLU A 224 -2.32 -25.19 -11.86
CA GLU A 224 -3.37 -26.09 -11.38
C GLU A 224 -4.68 -25.94 -12.18
N GLY A 225 -4.91 -24.75 -12.77
CA GLY A 225 -6.02 -24.46 -13.66
C GLY A 225 -6.20 -25.46 -14.81
N VAL A 226 -5.11 -26.05 -15.34
CA VAL A 226 -5.18 -27.03 -16.43
C VAL A 226 -6.03 -28.25 -16.06
N ARG A 227 -5.98 -28.65 -14.78
CA ARG A 227 -6.64 -29.86 -14.23
C ARG A 227 -8.06 -29.62 -13.73
N ILE A 228 -8.48 -28.35 -13.64
CA ILE A 228 -9.82 -27.99 -13.18
C ILE A 228 -10.85 -28.40 -14.23
N ASP A 229 -11.83 -29.19 -13.80
CA ASP A 229 -13.05 -29.46 -14.55
C ASP A 229 -13.95 -28.22 -14.53
N GLN A 230 -13.92 -27.46 -15.63
CA GLN A 230 -14.68 -26.22 -15.79
C GLN A 230 -16.20 -26.42 -15.69
N SER A 231 -16.71 -27.64 -15.93
CA SER A 231 -18.15 -27.93 -15.83
C SER A 231 -18.69 -27.82 -14.39
N GLN A 232 -17.80 -27.86 -13.39
CA GLN A 232 -18.14 -27.75 -11.97
C GLN A 232 -18.27 -26.29 -11.50
N TYR A 233 -17.90 -25.33 -12.35
CA TYR A 233 -17.87 -23.92 -12.00
C TYR A 233 -18.71 -23.11 -12.98
N ILE A 234 -19.54 -22.24 -12.42
CA ILE A 234 -20.29 -21.26 -13.21
C ILE A 234 -19.40 -20.12 -13.70
N PHE A 235 -18.10 -20.13 -13.39
CA PHE A 235 -17.10 -19.15 -13.80
C PHE A 235 -15.76 -19.76 -14.16
N ASP A 236 -15.04 -19.10 -15.08
CA ASP A 236 -13.74 -19.57 -15.55
C ASP A 236 -12.73 -19.65 -14.40
N ARG A 237 -12.12 -20.83 -14.26
CA ARG A 237 -11.08 -21.08 -13.26
C ARG A 237 -9.76 -21.53 -13.86
N LYS A 238 -9.65 -21.57 -15.19
CA LYS A 238 -8.45 -22.09 -15.86
C LYS A 238 -7.51 -20.98 -16.29
N ALA A 239 -8.04 -19.84 -16.71
CA ALA A 239 -7.25 -18.88 -17.47
C ALA A 239 -6.15 -18.20 -16.66
N VAL A 240 -5.01 -18.03 -17.33
CA VAL A 240 -3.91 -17.16 -16.91
C VAL A 240 -4.01 -15.86 -17.70
N ILE A 241 -4.84 -14.95 -17.20
CA ILE A 241 -5.06 -13.65 -17.86
C ILE A 241 -4.18 -12.52 -17.32
N SER A 242 -3.58 -12.71 -16.13
CA SER A 242 -2.61 -11.75 -15.62
C SER A 242 -1.38 -11.73 -16.53
N SER A 243 -0.72 -10.57 -16.63
CA SER A 243 0.55 -10.49 -17.33
C SER A 243 1.67 -10.98 -16.41
N ALA A 244 2.71 -11.58 -16.97
CA ALA A 244 3.89 -11.95 -16.19
C ALA A 244 4.64 -10.71 -15.69
N ALA A 245 5.14 -10.78 -14.46
CA ALA A 245 6.06 -9.82 -13.88
C ALA A 245 7.37 -10.52 -13.51
N LEU A 246 8.52 -9.93 -13.84
CA LEU A 246 9.81 -10.63 -13.83
C LEU A 246 10.74 -10.07 -12.76
N SER A 247 11.20 -10.89 -11.81
CA SER A 247 12.16 -10.52 -10.77
C SER A 247 13.37 -11.43 -10.82
N GLU A 248 14.55 -10.92 -11.14
CA GLU A 248 15.77 -11.75 -11.28
C GLU A 248 15.48 -12.97 -12.18
N ASP A 249 15.57 -14.18 -11.64
CA ASP A 249 15.32 -15.45 -12.31
C ASP A 249 13.87 -15.94 -12.20
N VAL A 250 12.95 -15.18 -11.62
CA VAL A 250 11.54 -15.56 -11.39
C VAL A 250 10.55 -14.79 -12.27
N CYS A 251 9.61 -15.52 -12.86
CA CYS A 251 8.41 -15.04 -13.54
C CYS A 251 7.21 -15.23 -12.61
N VAL A 252 6.70 -14.13 -12.07
CA VAL A 252 5.52 -14.08 -11.19
C VAL A 252 4.27 -13.89 -12.04
N ILE A 253 3.28 -14.78 -11.88
CA ILE A 253 2.04 -14.72 -12.66
C ILE A 253 0.85 -15.28 -11.87
N GLY A 254 -0.27 -14.56 -11.90
CA GLY A 254 -1.52 -14.94 -11.25
C GLY A 254 -2.48 -15.68 -12.21
N SER A 255 -3.28 -16.57 -11.66
CA SER A 255 -4.21 -17.43 -12.41
C SER A 255 -5.62 -17.38 -11.82
N ARG A 256 -6.62 -17.71 -12.65
CA ARG A 256 -8.02 -17.88 -12.23
C ARG A 256 -8.29 -19.19 -11.49
N ASP A 257 -7.27 -20.00 -11.26
CA ASP A 257 -7.36 -21.14 -10.35
C ASP A 257 -7.30 -20.72 -8.87
N GLY A 258 -6.94 -19.46 -8.59
CA GLY A 258 -6.82 -18.91 -7.24
C GLY A 258 -5.38 -18.80 -6.74
N PHE A 259 -4.39 -19.07 -7.57
CA PHE A 259 -2.98 -19.07 -7.17
C PHE A 259 -2.19 -17.92 -7.78
N LEU A 260 -1.19 -17.47 -7.04
CA LEU A 260 -0.03 -16.76 -7.56
C LEU A 260 1.12 -17.74 -7.71
N TYR A 261 1.79 -17.74 -8.86
CA TYR A 261 2.90 -18.64 -9.16
C TYR A 261 4.20 -17.87 -9.35
N GLY A 262 5.32 -18.52 -9.03
CA GLY A 262 6.66 -18.14 -9.47
C GLY A 262 7.27 -19.26 -10.30
N PHE A 263 7.60 -18.98 -11.55
CA PHE A 263 8.29 -19.90 -12.46
C PHE A 263 9.73 -19.44 -12.70
N ASN A 264 10.66 -20.37 -12.82
CA ASN A 264 12.02 -20.04 -13.23
C ASN A 264 12.01 -19.57 -14.69
N THR A 265 12.62 -18.43 -14.95
CA THR A 265 12.62 -17.76 -16.26
C THR A 265 13.45 -18.51 -17.32
N ILE A 266 14.39 -19.35 -16.91
CA ILE A 266 15.29 -20.09 -17.80
C ILE A 266 14.62 -21.36 -18.32
N ASP A 267 14.04 -22.17 -17.43
CA ASP A 267 13.53 -23.52 -17.76
C ASP A 267 12.02 -23.71 -17.54
N GLY A 268 11.34 -22.70 -16.99
CA GLY A 268 9.90 -22.74 -16.71
C GLY A 268 9.53 -23.55 -15.46
N LYS A 269 10.49 -24.10 -14.71
CA LYS A 269 10.17 -24.89 -13.52
C LYS A 269 9.43 -24.05 -12.48
N GLN A 270 8.31 -24.54 -11.98
CA GLN A 270 7.62 -23.91 -10.86
C GLN A 270 8.53 -23.90 -9.63
N LEU A 271 8.85 -22.71 -9.13
CA LEU A 271 9.66 -22.48 -7.93
C LEU A 271 8.78 -22.47 -6.68
N TRP A 272 7.61 -21.83 -6.79
CA TRP A 272 6.64 -21.72 -5.72
C TRP A 272 5.23 -21.47 -6.29
N SER A 273 4.22 -21.78 -5.49
CA SER A 273 2.84 -21.37 -5.69
C SER A 273 2.26 -20.94 -4.34
N LEU A 274 1.44 -19.89 -4.34
CA LEU A 274 0.75 -19.39 -3.17
C LEU A 274 -0.75 -19.43 -3.43
N ASP A 275 -1.46 -20.25 -2.66
CA ASP A 275 -2.92 -20.33 -2.70
C ASP A 275 -3.51 -19.10 -2.01
N TYR A 276 -4.26 -18.28 -2.76
CA TYR A 276 -4.92 -17.11 -2.21
C TYR A 276 -6.26 -17.47 -1.55
N THR A 277 -6.70 -18.72 -1.67
CA THR A 277 -7.97 -19.28 -1.18
C THR A 277 -9.19 -18.55 -1.77
N ILE A 278 -9.06 -18.12 -3.02
CA ILE A 278 -10.05 -17.32 -3.75
C ILE A 278 -10.22 -17.85 -5.17
N SER A 279 -11.09 -17.20 -5.94
CA SER A 279 -11.33 -17.55 -7.33
C SER A 279 -10.28 -16.97 -8.26
N TRP A 280 -10.00 -15.66 -8.22
CA TRP A 280 -9.21 -15.02 -9.29
C TRP A 280 -8.04 -14.15 -8.81
N VAL A 281 -6.83 -14.48 -9.29
CA VAL A 281 -5.63 -13.64 -9.21
C VAL A 281 -5.34 -13.04 -10.59
N ASN A 282 -6.15 -12.05 -10.98
CA ASN A 282 -6.11 -11.46 -12.34
C ASN A 282 -5.20 -10.24 -12.46
N SER A 283 -4.87 -9.58 -11.35
CA SER A 283 -4.00 -8.42 -11.38
C SER A 283 -2.57 -8.83 -11.76
N THR A 284 -1.94 -8.04 -12.62
CA THR A 284 -0.53 -8.19 -12.91
C THR A 284 0.26 -7.73 -11.69
N ALA A 285 1.23 -8.51 -11.23
CA ALA A 285 2.04 -8.13 -10.08
C ALA A 285 2.92 -6.91 -10.39
N ALA A 286 3.01 -5.97 -9.45
CA ALA A 286 4.05 -4.95 -9.46
C ALA A 286 5.25 -5.43 -8.66
N ILE A 287 6.47 -5.32 -9.19
CA ILE A 287 7.68 -5.81 -8.51
C ILE A 287 8.73 -4.72 -8.38
N ARG A 288 9.19 -4.48 -7.14
CA ARG A 288 10.30 -3.59 -6.80
C ARG A 288 11.10 -4.17 -5.65
N GLU A 289 12.43 -4.13 -5.74
CA GLU A 289 13.33 -4.59 -4.65
C GLU A 289 13.00 -6.02 -4.15
N GLY A 290 12.61 -6.92 -5.06
CA GLY A 290 12.24 -8.30 -4.71
C GLY A 290 10.87 -8.48 -4.06
N ILE A 291 10.09 -7.40 -3.89
CA ILE A 291 8.72 -7.44 -3.37
C ILE A 291 7.75 -7.43 -4.55
N ALA A 292 6.94 -8.47 -4.69
CA ALA A 292 5.85 -8.56 -5.67
C ALA A 292 4.51 -8.24 -5.00
N VAL A 293 3.80 -7.24 -5.49
CA VAL A 293 2.52 -6.77 -4.99
C VAL A 293 1.42 -7.11 -5.98
N THR A 294 0.35 -7.72 -5.50
CA THR A 294 -0.83 -8.11 -6.29
C THR A 294 -2.10 -7.62 -5.61
N ALA A 295 -3.14 -7.43 -6.41
CA ALA A 295 -4.48 -7.12 -5.95
C ALA A 295 -5.44 -8.27 -6.28
N THR A 296 -6.44 -8.50 -5.44
CA THR A 296 -7.32 -9.67 -5.58
C THR A 296 -8.76 -9.30 -5.91
N SER A 297 -9.41 -10.20 -6.64
CA SER A 297 -10.82 -10.08 -7.00
C SER A 297 -11.69 -10.31 -5.76
N ASP A 298 -12.28 -11.49 -5.63
CA ASP A 298 -13.17 -11.89 -4.54
C ASP A 298 -12.50 -11.93 -3.16
N GLY A 299 -11.17 -12.00 -3.12
CA GLY A 299 -10.38 -11.86 -1.90
C GLY A 299 -10.52 -10.50 -1.22
N ARG A 300 -10.71 -9.41 -1.98
CA ARG A 300 -10.77 -8.03 -1.46
C ARG A 300 -9.57 -7.67 -0.59
N TYR A 301 -8.37 -7.91 -1.11
CA TYR A 301 -7.14 -7.48 -0.48
C TYR A 301 -6.03 -7.21 -1.49
N VAL A 302 -5.07 -6.38 -1.08
CA VAL A 302 -3.75 -6.24 -1.72
C VAL A 302 -2.77 -7.10 -0.92
N ASN A 303 -1.96 -7.88 -1.61
CA ASN A 303 -0.98 -8.78 -1.00
C ASN A 303 0.41 -8.50 -1.55
N ALA A 304 1.42 -8.53 -0.67
CA ALA A 304 2.82 -8.51 -1.06
C ALA A 304 3.52 -9.78 -0.64
N VAL A 305 4.32 -10.32 -1.57
CA VAL A 305 5.14 -11.50 -1.37
C VAL A 305 6.59 -11.21 -1.73
N GLU A 306 7.51 -11.98 -1.16
CA GLU A 306 8.86 -12.07 -1.68
C GLU A 306 8.83 -12.77 -3.03
N ALA A 307 9.21 -12.07 -4.10
CA ALA A 307 9.12 -12.58 -5.48
C ALA A 307 9.90 -13.88 -5.69
N LYS A 308 10.99 -14.10 -4.93
CA LYS A 308 11.83 -15.29 -5.05
C LYS A 308 11.22 -16.54 -4.43
N THR A 309 10.46 -16.39 -3.35
CA THR A 309 10.00 -17.53 -2.52
C THR A 309 8.48 -17.67 -2.47
N GLY A 310 7.74 -16.63 -2.86
CA GLY A 310 6.28 -16.56 -2.71
C GLY A 310 5.83 -16.33 -1.27
N LYS A 311 6.75 -16.11 -0.31
CA LYS A 311 6.40 -15.90 1.08
C LYS A 311 5.69 -14.56 1.26
N GLU A 312 4.51 -14.59 1.89
CA GLU A 312 3.77 -13.38 2.25
C GLU A 312 4.60 -12.46 3.17
N ILE A 313 4.67 -11.18 2.81
CA ILE A 313 5.29 -10.10 3.57
C ILE A 313 4.20 -9.33 4.33
N TRP A 314 3.15 -8.92 3.63
CA TRP A 314 2.02 -8.21 4.21
C TRP A 314 0.75 -8.39 3.39
N ARG A 315 -0.38 -8.12 4.04
CA ARG A 315 -1.72 -8.12 3.42
C ARG A 315 -2.51 -6.92 3.92
N PHE A 316 -3.18 -6.23 2.98
CA PHE A 316 -4.06 -5.11 3.26
C PHE A 316 -5.48 -5.42 2.77
N ASN A 317 -6.43 -5.56 3.69
CA ASN A 317 -7.81 -5.86 3.34
C ASN A 317 -8.55 -4.59 2.88
N THR A 318 -9.30 -4.72 1.79
CA THR A 318 -10.17 -3.68 1.25
C THR A 318 -11.64 -4.07 1.45
N ARG A 319 -12.54 -3.09 1.31
CA ARG A 319 -13.98 -3.37 1.38
C ARG A 319 -14.51 -4.00 0.09
N GLN A 320 -13.80 -3.80 -1.02
CA GLN A 320 -14.25 -4.08 -2.38
C GLN A 320 -13.14 -4.75 -3.18
N ILE A 321 -13.55 -5.47 -4.21
CA ILE A 321 -12.67 -6.21 -5.12
C ILE A 321 -11.71 -5.27 -5.86
N LEU A 322 -10.55 -5.77 -6.24
CA LEU A 322 -9.57 -5.05 -7.04
C LEU A 322 -9.24 -5.85 -8.29
N TRP A 323 -9.66 -5.31 -9.44
CA TRP A 323 -9.37 -5.87 -10.76
C TRP A 323 -8.21 -5.19 -11.47
N SER A 324 -7.94 -3.93 -11.09
CA SER A 324 -6.78 -3.18 -11.54
C SER A 324 -5.48 -3.78 -10.99
N SER A 325 -4.39 -3.66 -11.77
CA SER A 325 -3.07 -4.03 -11.30
C SER A 325 -2.50 -2.92 -10.40
N PRO A 326 -1.84 -3.25 -9.28
CA PRO A 326 -1.21 -2.25 -8.44
C PRO A 326 0.01 -1.63 -9.14
N LEU A 327 0.34 -0.38 -8.81
CA LEU A 327 1.51 0.33 -9.33
C LEU A 327 2.40 0.76 -8.16
N ILE A 328 3.71 0.59 -8.28
CA ILE A 328 4.70 1.02 -7.28
C ILE A 328 5.42 2.27 -7.79
N ILE A 329 5.35 3.37 -7.04
CA ILE A 329 6.18 4.57 -7.26
C ILE A 329 6.99 4.79 -5.99
N ASN A 330 8.31 4.63 -6.08
CA ASN A 330 9.20 4.58 -4.93
C ASN A 330 8.64 3.62 -3.85
N ASN A 331 8.35 4.14 -2.66
CA ASN A 331 7.90 3.35 -1.52
C ASN A 331 6.37 3.27 -1.43
N HIS A 332 5.62 3.74 -2.42
CA HIS A 332 4.16 3.79 -2.42
C HIS A 332 3.56 2.79 -3.41
N VAL A 333 2.62 1.99 -2.94
CA VAL A 333 1.75 1.13 -3.75
C VAL A 333 0.44 1.87 -4.00
N TYR A 334 0.05 2.00 -5.26
CA TYR A 334 -1.23 2.54 -5.71
C TYR A 334 -2.10 1.37 -6.18
N ALA A 335 -3.21 1.12 -5.49
CA ALA A 335 -4.13 0.03 -5.81
C ALA A 335 -5.57 0.53 -5.80
N GLN A 336 -6.28 0.38 -6.93
CA GLN A 336 -7.63 0.91 -7.09
C GLN A 336 -8.68 -0.20 -6.94
N SER A 337 -9.61 0.00 -6.00
CA SER A 337 -10.77 -0.86 -5.80
C SER A 337 -11.95 -0.48 -6.68
N CYS A 338 -12.86 -1.43 -6.91
CA CYS A 338 -14.04 -1.23 -7.76
C CYS A 338 -15.10 -0.26 -7.21
N ASP A 339 -14.99 0.23 -5.97
CA ASP A 339 -15.78 1.38 -5.48
C ASP A 339 -15.10 2.73 -5.73
N GLY A 340 -14.09 2.76 -6.60
CA GLY A 340 -13.40 3.98 -6.99
C GLY A 340 -12.43 4.51 -5.94
N VAL A 341 -12.02 3.70 -4.95
CA VAL A 341 -11.01 4.11 -3.97
C VAL A 341 -9.63 3.75 -4.50
N MET A 342 -8.78 4.76 -4.65
CA MET A 342 -7.34 4.58 -4.80
C MET A 342 -6.74 4.47 -3.40
N HIS A 343 -6.23 3.29 -3.05
CA HIS A 343 -5.48 3.06 -1.84
C HIS A 343 -3.99 3.34 -2.10
N ILE A 344 -3.36 4.12 -1.21
CA ILE A 344 -1.92 4.36 -1.22
C ILE A 344 -1.31 3.68 0.00
N LEU A 345 -0.49 2.66 -0.21
CA LEU A 345 0.08 1.82 0.85
C LEU A 345 1.60 1.92 0.87
N ASN A 346 2.20 1.70 2.03
CA ASN A 346 3.65 1.54 2.13
C ASN A 346 4.07 0.19 1.50
N SER A 347 4.94 0.23 0.50
CA SER A 347 5.40 -0.95 -0.24
C SER A 347 6.06 -2.04 0.62
N LYS A 348 6.66 -1.67 1.77
CA LYS A 348 7.38 -2.61 2.65
C LYS A 348 6.51 -3.15 3.78
N THR A 349 5.51 -2.39 4.24
CA THR A 349 4.70 -2.77 5.41
C THR A 349 3.22 -3.01 5.11
N GLY A 350 2.72 -2.59 3.95
CA GLY A 350 1.31 -2.69 3.57
C GLY A 350 0.39 -1.71 4.30
N GLU A 351 0.93 -0.90 5.21
CA GLU A 351 0.14 0.04 5.98
C GLU A 351 -0.30 1.22 5.10
N LYS A 352 -1.57 1.60 5.24
CA LYS A 352 -2.16 2.71 4.48
C LYS A 352 -1.51 4.04 4.81
N ILE A 353 -1.07 4.74 3.76
CA ILE A 353 -0.49 6.10 3.82
C ILE A 353 -1.59 7.13 3.58
N SER A 354 -2.37 6.94 2.51
CA SER A 354 -3.46 7.82 2.11
C SER A 354 -4.51 7.02 1.32
N GLU A 355 -5.67 7.62 1.08
CA GLU A 355 -6.65 7.12 0.13
C GLU A 355 -7.42 8.27 -0.51
N HIS A 356 -7.88 8.06 -1.73
CA HIS A 356 -8.75 9.00 -2.42
C HIS A 356 -9.88 8.27 -3.13
N ARG A 357 -11.07 8.86 -3.09
CA ARG A 357 -12.26 8.30 -3.72
C ARG A 357 -12.62 9.10 -4.97
N THR A 358 -12.73 8.41 -6.11
CA THR A 358 -13.26 8.99 -7.35
C THR A 358 -14.73 9.37 -7.18
N ILE A 359 -15.16 10.37 -7.94
CA ILE A 359 -16.49 10.99 -7.82
C ILE A 359 -17.62 9.99 -8.06
N THR A 360 -17.38 9.00 -8.94
CA THR A 360 -18.34 7.94 -9.22
C THR A 360 -17.75 6.61 -8.75
N PRO A 361 -18.34 5.95 -7.74
CA PRO A 361 -17.90 4.64 -7.27
C PRO A 361 -18.37 3.57 -8.24
N ILE A 362 -17.64 3.41 -9.34
CA ILE A 362 -17.89 2.37 -10.35
C ILE A 362 -16.64 1.54 -10.57
N GLN A 363 -16.84 0.34 -11.14
CA GLN A 363 -15.81 -0.64 -11.45
C GLN A 363 -14.58 0.00 -12.13
N SER A 364 -13.40 -0.51 -11.80
CA SER A 364 -12.13 -0.03 -12.36
C SER A 364 -11.30 -1.23 -12.79
N PHE A 365 -11.23 -1.45 -14.11
CA PHE A 365 -10.43 -2.52 -14.73
C PHE A 365 -9.05 -2.02 -15.18
N SER A 366 -8.98 -0.77 -15.65
CA SER A 366 -7.72 -0.13 -16.05
C SER A 366 -6.76 -0.06 -14.86
N SER A 367 -5.48 -0.27 -15.10
CA SER A 367 -4.47 -0.11 -14.06
C SER A 367 -3.95 1.33 -14.01
N PRO A 368 -3.60 1.88 -12.83
CA PRO A 368 -2.89 3.15 -12.73
C PRO A 368 -1.56 3.10 -13.50
N VAL A 369 -1.19 4.22 -14.13
CA VAL A 369 0.03 4.38 -14.92
C VAL A 369 0.78 5.62 -14.47
N PHE A 370 2.11 5.54 -14.37
CA PHE A 370 2.94 6.69 -14.03
C PHE A 370 3.75 7.17 -15.23
N THR A 371 3.63 8.46 -15.55
CA THR A 371 4.32 9.09 -16.69
C THR A 371 5.76 9.50 -16.39
N GLY A 372 6.22 9.31 -15.14
CA GLY A 372 7.45 9.90 -14.60
C GLY A 372 7.20 11.19 -13.81
N LYS A 373 6.05 11.83 -14.01
CA LYS A 373 5.65 13.07 -13.29
C LYS A 373 4.17 13.12 -12.89
N THR A 374 3.32 12.33 -13.55
CA THR A 374 1.86 12.31 -13.34
C THR A 374 1.41 10.87 -13.13
N LEU A 375 0.58 10.64 -12.11
CA LEU A 375 -0.18 9.40 -11.96
C LEU A 375 -1.49 9.53 -12.73
N LEU A 376 -1.73 8.62 -13.66
CA LEU A 376 -2.95 8.51 -14.46
C LEU A 376 -3.74 7.29 -14.01
N TYR A 377 -5.05 7.43 -13.86
CA TYR A 377 -5.94 6.31 -13.50
C TYR A 377 -7.34 6.59 -13.99
N THR A 378 -8.17 5.55 -14.16
CA THR A 378 -9.49 5.70 -14.77
C THR A 378 -10.55 4.85 -14.08
N ASN A 379 -11.79 4.91 -14.57
CA ASN A 379 -12.89 4.07 -14.12
C ASN A 379 -13.90 3.80 -15.26
N ASP A 380 -14.83 2.87 -15.03
CA ASP A 380 -15.88 2.50 -15.99
C ASP A 380 -16.93 3.60 -16.23
N SER A 381 -16.85 4.76 -15.53
CA SER A 381 -17.66 5.94 -15.87
C SER A 381 -17.06 6.71 -17.04
N GLY A 382 -15.93 6.28 -17.57
CA GLY A 382 -15.24 6.95 -18.67
C GLY A 382 -14.49 8.20 -18.22
N ILE A 383 -14.06 8.27 -16.96
CA ILE A 383 -13.30 9.42 -16.46
C ILE A 383 -11.82 9.06 -16.40
N LEU A 384 -10.98 9.83 -17.10
CA LEU A 384 -9.54 9.84 -16.95
C LEU A 384 -9.16 10.85 -15.88
N TYR A 385 -8.44 10.42 -14.85
CA TYR A 385 -7.91 11.25 -13.78
C TYR A 385 -6.40 11.40 -13.91
N ALA A 386 -5.90 12.54 -13.45
CA ALA A 386 -4.48 12.76 -13.30
C ALA A 386 -4.14 13.40 -11.95
N SER A 387 -3.10 12.90 -11.32
CA SER A 387 -2.55 13.42 -10.07
C SER A 387 -1.08 13.79 -10.26
N PHE A 388 -0.72 14.98 -9.82
CA PHE A 388 0.64 15.50 -9.76
C PHE A 388 1.24 15.25 -8.38
N GLY A 389 2.55 15.11 -8.35
CA GLY A 389 3.26 14.75 -7.14
C GLY A 389 3.30 15.90 -6.13
N ARG A 390 2.90 15.61 -4.90
CA ARG A 390 2.96 16.52 -3.76
C ARG A 390 3.96 15.97 -2.73
N PRO A 391 4.55 16.79 -1.85
CA PRO A 391 5.41 16.30 -0.78
C PRO A 391 4.70 15.22 0.03
N THR A 392 5.34 14.07 0.24
CA THR A 392 4.77 13.05 1.13
C THR A 392 4.79 13.60 2.55
N PRO A 393 3.65 13.58 3.27
CA PRO A 393 3.64 13.91 4.69
C PRO A 393 4.71 13.07 5.38
N VAL A 394 5.66 13.71 6.08
CA VAL A 394 6.79 13.00 6.70
C VAL A 394 6.23 11.92 7.64
N GLU A 395 6.50 10.65 7.32
CA GLU A 395 6.14 9.50 8.16
C GLU A 395 6.85 9.63 9.52
N SER A 396 6.17 10.15 10.54
CA SER A 396 6.42 9.72 11.92
C SER A 396 5.23 8.89 12.35
N ARG A 397 5.26 7.57 12.09
CA ARG A 397 4.28 6.67 12.69
C ARG A 397 4.54 6.62 14.18
N THR A 398 3.79 7.44 14.90
CA THR A 398 3.63 7.31 16.33
C THR A 398 2.95 5.97 16.61
N ARG A 399 3.65 5.04 17.25
CA ARG A 399 3.11 3.80 17.78
C ARG A 399 2.05 4.16 18.83
N LYS A 400 0.82 3.71 18.63
CA LYS A 400 -0.31 3.94 19.54
C LYS A 400 -0.62 2.64 20.28
N LEU A 401 -0.41 2.63 21.59
CA LEU A 401 -0.53 1.43 22.42
C LEU A 401 -1.55 1.67 23.55
N ALA A 402 -2.42 0.71 23.81
CA ALA A 402 -3.37 0.76 24.92
C ALA A 402 -2.96 -0.28 25.96
N LEU A 403 -2.51 0.17 27.13
CA LEU A 403 -2.13 -0.72 28.22
C LEU A 403 -3.37 -1.10 29.03
N TRP A 404 -3.76 -2.37 28.95
CA TRP A 404 -4.92 -2.93 29.64
C TRP A 404 -4.56 -4.23 30.37
N MET A 405 -5.00 -4.35 31.62
CA MET A 405 -4.85 -5.54 32.45
C MET A 405 -6.22 -6.19 32.65
N ASP A 406 -6.30 -7.49 32.40
CA ASP A 406 -7.53 -8.25 32.65
C ASP A 406 -7.79 -8.33 34.16
N LYS A 407 -9.05 -8.11 34.58
CA LYS A 407 -9.57 -8.27 35.95
C LYS A 407 -9.17 -7.25 37.03
N VAL A 408 -9.12 -5.96 36.74
CA VAL A 408 -8.99 -4.95 37.81
C VAL A 408 -10.06 -3.87 37.68
N GLY A 409 -11.31 -4.21 38.06
CA GLY A 409 -12.46 -3.29 38.10
C GLY A 409 -12.37 -2.18 39.15
N LEU A 410 -11.16 -1.70 39.45
CA LEU A 410 -10.89 -0.72 40.50
C LEU A 410 -10.83 0.72 39.99
N GLN A 411 -10.57 0.94 38.69
CA GLN A 411 -10.29 2.29 38.16
C GLN A 411 -11.47 2.95 37.46
N PHE A 412 -12.38 2.17 36.86
CA PHE A 412 -13.54 2.71 36.15
C PHE A 412 -14.82 1.99 36.53
N SER A 413 -15.90 2.76 36.69
CA SER A 413 -17.23 2.22 36.93
C SER A 413 -17.82 1.54 35.68
N ASN A 414 -18.75 0.59 35.84
CA ASN A 414 -19.56 0.03 34.75
C ASN A 414 -18.79 -0.63 33.59
N ASN A 415 -17.67 -1.34 33.83
CA ASN A 415 -16.83 -1.99 32.80
C ASN A 415 -16.29 -1.01 31.74
N MET A 416 -16.05 0.24 32.15
CA MET A 416 -15.57 1.28 31.25
C MET A 416 -14.17 1.03 30.70
N ASP A 417 -13.32 0.34 31.44
CA ASP A 417 -12.02 -0.14 30.99
C ASP A 417 -12.14 -1.01 29.72
N VAL A 418 -13.10 -1.97 29.70
CA VAL A 418 -13.35 -2.84 28.55
C VAL A 418 -13.91 -2.04 27.37
N ARG A 419 -14.85 -1.12 27.64
CA ARG A 419 -15.42 -0.27 26.58
C ARG A 419 -14.38 0.68 25.97
N LEU A 420 -13.51 1.24 26.80
CA LEU A 420 -12.44 2.12 26.37
C LEU A 420 -11.35 1.35 25.62
N LYS A 421 -11.00 0.12 26.04
CA LYS A 421 -10.14 -0.79 25.30
C LYS A 421 -10.64 -1.02 23.87
N ASN A 422 -11.92 -1.36 23.73
CA ASN A 422 -12.52 -1.61 22.43
C ASN A 422 -12.51 -0.34 21.57
N TYR A 423 -12.91 0.79 22.15
CA TYR A 423 -12.85 2.09 21.46
C TYR A 423 -11.44 2.46 20.99
N LEU A 424 -10.42 2.27 21.83
CA LEU A 424 -9.02 2.54 21.48
C LEU A 424 -8.55 1.64 20.33
N THR A 425 -8.95 0.37 20.34
CA THR A 425 -8.69 -0.58 19.25
C THR A 425 -9.30 -0.09 17.94
N ASP A 426 -10.56 0.36 17.97
CA ASP A 426 -11.28 0.87 16.80
C ASP A 426 -10.61 2.12 16.19
N ILE A 427 -9.94 2.94 17.01
CA ILE A 427 -9.21 4.12 16.55
C ILE A 427 -7.70 3.87 16.33
N GLY A 428 -7.28 2.61 16.29
CA GLY A 428 -5.96 2.18 15.83
C GLY A 428 -4.89 2.04 16.90
N TYR A 429 -5.26 1.83 18.17
CA TYR A 429 -4.31 1.44 19.22
C TYR A 429 -4.15 -0.07 19.28
N ALA A 430 -2.91 -0.55 19.41
CA ALA A 430 -2.64 -1.95 19.74
C ALA A 430 -2.76 -2.17 21.25
N VAL A 431 -3.60 -3.10 21.67
CA VAL A 431 -3.74 -3.47 23.08
C VAL A 431 -2.51 -4.28 23.52
N ILE A 432 -1.91 -3.89 24.64
CA ILE A 432 -0.74 -4.55 25.22
C ILE A 432 -0.99 -4.82 26.71
N ASP A 433 -0.30 -5.84 27.23
CA ASP A 433 -0.22 -6.12 28.66
C ASP A 433 1.03 -5.47 29.29
N THR A 434 1.20 -5.68 30.59
CA THR A 434 2.31 -5.11 31.36
C THR A 434 3.66 -5.71 31.01
N ASN A 435 3.72 -6.98 30.61
CA ASN A 435 4.96 -7.62 30.15
C ASN A 435 5.45 -6.95 28.87
N ARG A 436 4.54 -6.79 27.91
CA ARG A 436 4.84 -6.13 26.65
C ARG A 436 5.19 -4.65 26.84
N PHE A 437 4.53 -3.96 27.78
CA PHE A 437 4.91 -2.60 28.12
C PHE A 437 6.31 -2.52 28.75
N ALA A 438 6.67 -3.45 29.63
CA ALA A 438 8.03 -3.52 30.19
C ALA A 438 9.09 -3.77 29.10
N GLU A 439 8.82 -4.65 28.14
CA GLU A 439 9.71 -4.89 26.99
C GLU A 439 9.91 -3.62 26.14
N ILE A 440 8.82 -2.92 25.83
CA ILE A 440 8.85 -1.71 24.99
C ILE A 440 9.60 -0.58 25.71
N THR A 441 9.36 -0.41 27.01
CA THR A 441 10.03 0.61 27.83
C THR A 441 11.50 0.30 28.10
N ALA A 442 11.92 -0.96 27.95
CA ALA A 442 13.32 -1.36 28.00
C ALA A 442 14.11 -1.10 26.70
N GLN A 443 13.42 -0.91 25.56
CA GLN A 443 14.04 -0.68 24.25
C GLN A 443 14.13 0.82 23.92
N SER A 444 15.34 1.37 23.80
CA SER A 444 15.59 2.82 23.69
C SER A 444 15.15 3.49 22.39
N ASP A 445 15.14 2.76 21.27
CA ASP A 445 15.25 3.40 19.94
C ASP A 445 13.91 3.90 19.37
N SER A 446 12.80 3.69 20.10
CA SER A 446 11.45 3.97 19.59
C SER A 446 10.56 4.76 20.55
N ALA A 447 11.05 5.12 21.74
CA ALA A 447 10.27 5.84 22.75
C ALA A 447 9.71 7.16 22.20
N SER A 448 10.53 7.97 21.53
CA SER A 448 10.13 9.28 20.97
C SER A 448 9.03 9.23 19.90
N LYS A 449 8.61 8.03 19.48
CA LYS A 449 7.54 7.79 18.52
C LYS A 449 6.47 6.88 19.12
N THR A 450 6.30 6.85 20.44
CA THR A 450 5.36 5.94 21.09
C THR A 450 4.46 6.70 22.06
N ILE A 451 3.15 6.56 21.88
CA ILE A 451 2.09 7.00 22.79
C ILE A 451 1.47 5.76 23.43
N VAL A 452 1.40 5.75 24.75
CA VAL A 452 0.72 4.71 25.53
C VAL A 452 -0.46 5.32 26.27
N VAL A 453 -1.66 4.82 26.01
CA VAL A 453 -2.86 5.14 26.79
C VAL A 453 -3.02 4.06 27.86
N VAL A 454 -3.04 4.46 29.13
CA VAL A 454 -3.19 3.56 30.27
C VAL A 454 -4.66 3.51 30.68
N ILE A 455 -5.21 2.30 30.64
CA ILE A 455 -6.57 1.97 31.09
C ILE A 455 -6.52 0.82 32.10
N SER A 456 -5.44 0.78 32.89
CA SER A 456 -5.14 -0.22 33.92
C SER A 456 -4.97 0.45 35.28
N ALA A 457 -5.53 -0.18 36.32
CA ALA A 457 -5.63 0.42 37.66
C ALA A 457 -4.30 0.52 38.43
N ALA A 458 -3.29 -0.24 38.03
CA ALA A 458 -1.98 -0.26 38.69
C ALA A 458 -0.89 -0.69 37.70
N PHE A 459 0.34 -0.26 37.97
CA PHE A 459 1.52 -0.85 37.33
C PHE A 459 2.13 -1.94 38.23
N PRO A 460 2.72 -3.01 37.66
CA PRO A 460 3.51 -3.95 38.44
C PRO A 460 4.79 -3.28 38.94
N ASP A 461 5.34 -3.79 40.03
CA ASP A 461 6.57 -3.25 40.62
C ASP A 461 7.76 -3.26 39.65
N THR A 462 7.82 -4.21 38.72
CA THR A 462 8.86 -4.27 37.68
C THR A 462 8.93 -3.00 36.83
N ILE A 463 7.81 -2.30 36.64
CA ILE A 463 7.74 -1.05 35.87
C ILE A 463 8.09 0.16 36.74
N LEU A 464 7.79 0.12 38.04
CA LEU A 464 7.91 1.26 38.95
C LEU A 464 9.17 1.28 39.82
N GLN A 465 9.86 0.15 39.98
CA GLN A 465 11.02 0.04 40.88
C GLN A 465 12.20 0.89 40.39
N GLY A 466 12.87 1.55 41.34
CA GLY A 466 14.08 2.35 41.07
C GLY A 466 13.82 3.85 40.88
N GLY A 467 12.62 4.35 41.19
CA GLY A 467 12.33 5.78 41.22
C GLY A 467 12.57 6.47 39.89
N LYS A 468 13.50 7.43 39.85
CA LYS A 468 13.93 8.10 38.61
C LYS A 468 14.54 7.15 37.57
N ASN A 469 14.99 5.96 37.98
CA ASN A 469 15.54 4.93 37.09
C ASN A 469 14.53 3.85 36.72
N SER A 470 13.26 3.99 37.11
CA SER A 470 12.17 3.07 36.74
C SER A 470 11.95 3.02 35.23
N LEU A 471 11.36 1.91 34.74
CA LEU A 471 11.14 1.71 33.30
C LEU A 471 10.21 2.79 32.72
N VAL A 472 9.13 3.11 33.42
CA VAL A 472 8.22 4.20 33.01
C VAL A 472 8.95 5.53 32.93
N ARG A 473 9.85 5.81 33.87
CA ARG A 473 10.60 7.07 33.86
C ARG A 473 11.61 7.15 32.72
N ARG A 474 12.36 6.06 32.46
CA ARG A 474 13.30 6.00 31.32
C ARG A 474 12.58 6.19 29.99
N PHE A 475 11.41 5.54 29.82
CA PHE A 475 10.60 5.70 28.62
C PHE A 475 10.22 7.17 28.37
N LEU A 476 9.78 7.87 29.42
CA LEU A 476 9.47 9.30 29.35
C LEU A 476 10.72 10.14 29.04
N ASP A 477 11.86 9.87 29.70
CA ASP A 477 13.10 10.61 29.44
C ASP A 477 13.65 10.40 28.02
N GLN A 478 13.33 9.26 27.39
CA GLN A 478 13.66 8.94 26.00
C GLN A 478 12.65 9.48 24.96
N GLY A 479 11.63 10.21 25.39
CA GLY A 479 10.69 10.89 24.50
C GLY A 479 9.31 10.22 24.37
N GLY A 480 9.05 9.15 25.11
CA GLY A 480 7.74 8.49 25.13
C GLY A 480 6.65 9.32 25.78
N ALA A 481 5.41 9.14 25.33
CA ALA A 481 4.25 9.79 25.92
C ALA A 481 3.31 8.76 26.56
N VAL A 482 2.86 9.06 27.78
CA VAL A 482 1.87 8.26 28.50
C VAL A 482 0.66 9.14 28.82
N ILE A 483 -0.53 8.70 28.41
CA ILE A 483 -1.81 9.31 28.75
C ILE A 483 -2.51 8.39 29.73
N ASN A 484 -2.73 8.87 30.95
CA ASN A 484 -3.39 8.11 32.01
C ASN A 484 -4.76 8.69 32.33
N PHE A 485 -5.73 7.79 32.50
CA PHE A 485 -7.11 8.12 32.85
C PHE A 485 -7.46 7.69 34.27
N GLY A 486 -8.25 8.51 34.96
CA GLY A 486 -8.73 8.21 36.31
C GLY A 486 -7.58 8.25 37.33
N PHE A 487 -7.50 7.26 38.21
CA PHE A 487 -6.45 7.18 39.22
C PHE A 487 -5.07 7.08 38.57
N ASN A 488 -4.07 7.71 39.19
CA ASN A 488 -2.70 7.56 38.74
C ASN A 488 -2.16 6.19 39.20
N PRO A 489 -1.82 5.27 38.28
CA PRO A 489 -1.43 3.90 38.59
C PRO A 489 -0.05 3.80 39.26
N THR A 490 0.71 4.90 39.36
CA THR A 490 1.93 4.94 40.17
C THR A 490 1.65 5.14 41.65
N VAL A 491 0.42 5.53 42.00
CA VAL A 491 0.03 5.94 43.34
C VAL A 491 -0.80 4.86 44.02
N PHE A 492 -1.61 4.14 43.25
CA PHE A 492 -2.41 3.05 43.80
C PHE A 492 -1.57 1.79 44.00
N ASP A 493 -1.57 1.21 45.21
CA ASP A 493 -0.96 -0.08 45.52
C ASP A 493 -2.05 -1.15 45.62
N PRO A 494 -2.17 -2.04 44.61
CA PRO A 494 -3.23 -3.04 44.57
C PRO A 494 -3.06 -4.15 45.62
N ARG A 495 -1.89 -4.28 46.26
CA ARG A 495 -1.64 -5.34 47.26
C ARG A 495 -2.27 -5.04 48.62
N ILE A 496 -2.41 -3.75 48.92
CA ILE A 496 -2.91 -3.23 50.20
C ILE A 496 -4.10 -2.29 50.01
N GLU A 497 -4.62 -2.21 48.77
CA GLU A 497 -5.78 -1.40 48.37
C GLU A 497 -5.71 0.06 48.88
N THR A 498 -4.51 0.66 48.84
CA THR A 498 -4.29 2.01 49.36
C THR A 498 -3.40 2.86 48.45
N TYR A 499 -3.28 4.14 48.76
CA TYR A 499 -2.52 5.11 47.98
C TYR A 499 -1.14 5.39 48.62
N ASN A 500 -0.08 5.27 47.82
CA ASN A 500 1.28 5.67 48.14
C ASN A 500 1.70 6.88 47.29
N PHE A 501 1.39 8.07 47.81
CA PHE A 501 1.69 9.35 47.16
C PHE A 501 3.18 9.66 47.01
N LEU A 502 4.04 9.11 47.88
CA LEU A 502 5.49 9.30 47.81
C LEU A 502 6.09 8.70 46.53
N LYS A 503 5.48 7.64 46.00
CA LYS A 503 5.97 6.95 44.78
C LYS A 503 5.86 7.85 43.54
N ALA A 504 4.82 8.68 43.46
CA ALA A 504 4.71 9.67 42.38
C ALA A 504 5.75 10.78 42.50
N GLU A 505 6.09 11.21 43.72
CA GLU A 505 7.15 12.19 43.94
C GLU A 505 8.51 11.63 43.52
N GLU A 506 8.81 10.38 43.85
CA GLU A 506 10.06 9.72 43.47
C GLU A 506 10.22 9.55 41.95
N ILE A 507 9.15 9.17 41.25
CA ILE A 507 9.16 8.86 39.81
C ILE A 507 8.99 10.12 38.96
N PHE A 508 7.97 10.92 39.25
CA PHE A 508 7.54 12.07 38.45
C PHE A 508 8.00 13.42 39.01
N GLY A 509 8.47 13.47 40.26
CA GLY A 509 8.78 14.74 40.93
C GLY A 509 7.52 15.59 41.11
N VAL A 510 6.37 14.95 41.34
CA VAL A 510 5.10 15.63 41.62
C VAL A 510 4.62 15.14 42.97
N ALA A 511 4.48 16.06 43.92
CA ALA A 511 3.95 15.74 45.23
C ALA A 511 2.43 15.93 45.20
N TYR A 512 1.70 14.87 45.52
CA TYR A 512 0.28 15.00 45.80
C TYR A 512 0.13 15.69 47.16
N GLY A 513 -0.81 16.64 47.25
CA GLY A 513 -1.04 17.38 48.49
C GLY A 513 -1.45 16.45 49.65
N PRO A 514 -1.48 16.95 50.90
CA PRO A 514 -2.03 16.17 52.00
C PRO A 514 -3.43 15.68 51.63
N ASN A 515 -3.73 14.42 51.95
CA ASN A 515 -5.03 13.78 51.75
C ASN A 515 -6.13 14.60 52.42
N ASP A 516 -6.65 15.62 51.73
CA ASP A 516 -7.85 16.30 52.15
C ASP A 516 -9.01 15.34 51.83
N LEU A 517 -9.37 14.53 52.83
CA LEU A 517 -10.43 13.53 52.72
C LEU A 517 -11.79 14.10 53.10
N ARG A 518 -11.89 15.42 53.34
CA ARG A 518 -13.15 16.07 53.77
C ARG A 518 -14.23 16.01 52.70
N SER A 519 -13.86 15.85 51.43
CA SER A 519 -14.79 15.58 50.32
C SER A 519 -14.65 14.13 49.85
N PHE A 520 -15.63 13.27 50.13
CA PHE A 520 -15.84 11.94 49.53
C PHE A 520 -14.55 11.18 49.15
N GLN A 521 -13.65 10.95 50.12
CA GLN A 521 -12.35 10.29 49.93
C GLN A 521 -11.36 10.97 48.96
N GLY A 522 -11.38 12.30 48.83
CA GLY A 522 -10.45 13.07 48.01
C GLY A 522 -10.92 13.30 46.56
N LEU A 523 -12.21 13.11 46.29
CA LEU A 523 -12.85 13.44 45.02
C LEU A 523 -13.37 14.88 45.03
N TYR A 524 -12.99 15.65 44.01
CA TYR A 524 -13.28 17.07 43.92
C TYR A 524 -13.89 17.45 42.57
N PRO A 525 -14.93 18.30 42.56
CA PRO A 525 -15.36 19.04 41.37
C PRO A 525 -14.17 19.67 40.67
N SER A 526 -14.06 19.44 39.36
CA SER A 526 -12.97 19.89 38.50
C SER A 526 -13.50 20.48 37.22
N PHE A 527 -12.79 21.49 36.72
CA PHE A 527 -13.16 22.26 35.55
C PHE A 527 -11.97 22.40 34.60
N ALA A 528 -12.23 22.37 33.30
CA ALA A 528 -11.21 22.58 32.28
C ALA A 528 -10.67 24.01 32.36
N THR A 529 -9.34 24.15 32.31
CA THR A 529 -8.72 25.46 32.06
C THR A 529 -8.91 25.85 30.59
N GLU A 530 -8.65 27.12 30.26
CA GLU A 530 -8.61 27.56 28.86
C GLU A 530 -7.59 26.77 28.02
N PHE A 531 -6.52 26.25 28.64
CA PHE A 531 -5.58 25.36 27.97
C PHE A 531 -6.18 23.96 27.76
N GLY A 532 -6.84 23.40 28.77
CA GLY A 532 -7.54 22.11 28.67
C GLY A 532 -8.63 22.09 27.60
N LYS A 533 -9.39 23.18 27.47
CA LYS A 533 -10.42 23.33 26.43
C LYS A 533 -9.85 23.27 25.01
N LYS A 534 -8.59 23.68 24.78
CA LYS A 534 -7.91 23.50 23.48
C LYS A 534 -7.73 22.03 23.08
N TYR A 535 -7.75 21.13 24.05
CA TYR A 535 -7.77 19.68 23.82
C TYR A 535 -9.17 19.09 23.80
N GLN A 536 -10.23 19.90 23.91
CA GLN A 536 -11.63 19.46 23.98
C GLN A 536 -11.96 18.65 25.24
N LEU A 537 -11.30 18.95 26.36
CA LEU A 537 -11.75 18.45 27.65
C LEU A 537 -13.13 19.03 27.99
N PRO A 538 -14.01 18.24 28.66
CA PRO A 538 -15.33 18.71 29.05
C PRO A 538 -15.24 19.85 30.08
N ASP A 539 -16.27 20.68 30.15
CA ASP A 539 -16.28 21.82 31.07
C ASP A 539 -16.25 21.43 32.55
N PHE A 540 -16.66 20.20 32.88
CA PHE A 540 -16.76 19.70 34.25
C PHE A 540 -16.45 18.20 34.34
N TRP A 541 -15.87 17.76 35.45
CA TRP A 541 -15.80 16.36 35.89
C TRP A 541 -15.48 16.26 37.39
N THR A 542 -15.52 15.05 37.94
CA THR A 542 -15.02 14.78 39.30
C THR A 542 -13.64 14.14 39.20
N GLY A 543 -12.64 14.76 39.84
CA GLY A 543 -11.24 14.30 39.80
C GLY A 543 -10.72 13.88 41.18
N PHE A 544 -9.79 12.93 41.20
CA PHE A 544 -9.13 12.46 42.41
C PHE A 544 -7.78 13.16 42.64
N ALA A 545 -7.53 13.56 43.89
CA ALA A 545 -6.25 14.04 44.41
C ALA A 545 -5.49 15.01 43.47
N GLY A 546 -5.77 16.31 43.61
CA GLY A 546 -5.08 17.35 42.86
C GLY A 546 -3.62 17.55 43.31
N VAL A 547 -2.78 18.02 42.39
CA VAL A 547 -1.36 18.35 42.67
C VAL A 547 -1.15 19.86 42.64
N ASN A 548 -0.06 20.34 43.24
CA ASN A 548 0.26 21.76 43.14
C ASN A 548 0.57 22.11 41.68
N LYS A 549 -0.19 23.05 41.11
CA LYS A 549 -0.07 23.48 39.71
C LYS A 549 1.33 23.95 39.31
N ASN A 550 2.14 24.41 40.27
CA ASN A 550 3.51 24.86 40.01
C ASN A 550 4.51 23.70 39.81
N GLN A 551 4.11 22.45 40.04
CA GLN A 551 4.96 21.26 39.90
C GLN A 551 4.83 20.57 38.52
N VAL A 552 3.89 21.04 37.70
CA VAL A 552 3.56 20.48 36.38
C VAL A 552 3.79 21.54 35.30
N ASP A 553 4.03 21.12 34.07
CA ASP A 553 4.33 22.06 32.98
C ASP A 553 3.07 22.70 32.40
N GLU A 554 1.99 21.92 32.26
CA GLU A 554 0.70 22.42 31.75
C GLU A 554 -0.45 21.97 32.64
N VAL A 555 -1.39 22.88 32.90
CA VAL A 555 -2.58 22.61 33.72
C VAL A 555 -3.79 22.49 32.80
N LEU A 556 -4.31 21.27 32.68
CA LEU A 556 -5.48 20.98 31.84
C LEU A 556 -6.80 21.20 32.60
N GLY A 557 -6.80 20.95 33.91
CA GLY A 557 -7.97 21.14 34.76
C GLY A 557 -7.60 21.48 36.18
N LEU A 558 -8.46 22.28 36.82
CA LEU A 558 -8.34 22.68 38.21
C LEU A 558 -9.52 22.16 39.00
N ASN A 559 -9.26 21.68 40.22
CA ASN A 559 -10.34 21.40 41.17
C ASN A 559 -10.79 22.67 41.92
N GLU A 560 -11.85 22.56 42.70
CA GLU A 560 -12.42 23.67 43.49
C GLU A 560 -11.44 24.31 44.49
N ASN A 561 -10.39 23.58 44.89
CA ASN A 561 -9.32 24.08 45.77
C ASN A 561 -8.15 24.72 44.99
N GLY A 562 -8.27 24.86 43.67
CA GLY A 562 -7.24 25.44 42.81
C GLY A 562 -6.02 24.54 42.57
N LEU A 563 -6.11 23.25 42.89
CA LEU A 563 -5.09 22.25 42.57
C LEU A 563 -5.31 21.68 41.16
N ALA A 564 -4.22 21.29 40.50
CA ALA A 564 -4.28 20.68 39.17
C ALA A 564 -4.84 19.26 39.27
N SER A 565 -6.07 19.06 38.80
CA SER A 565 -6.72 17.74 38.73
C SER A 565 -6.43 17.01 37.42
N SER A 566 -6.01 17.72 36.39
CA SER A 566 -5.49 17.15 35.14
C SER A 566 -4.37 18.03 34.62
N TRP A 567 -3.30 17.41 34.13
CA TRP A 567 -2.03 18.11 33.89
C TRP A 567 -1.11 17.34 32.95
N ILE A 568 -0.14 18.06 32.40
CA ILE A 568 0.96 17.50 31.61
C ILE A 568 2.28 17.82 32.31
N LYS A 569 3.17 16.82 32.39
CA LYS A 569 4.55 17.01 32.80
C LYS A 569 5.48 16.43 31.74
N TYR A 570 6.48 17.22 31.34
CA TYR A 570 7.43 16.87 30.29
C TYR A 570 8.74 16.32 30.85
N TYR A 571 9.39 15.47 30.07
CA TYR A 571 10.59 14.72 30.44
C TYR A 571 11.62 14.65 29.31
N GLY A 572 12.86 14.31 29.67
CA GLY A 572 14.01 14.24 28.75
C GLY A 572 14.60 15.60 28.36
N ALA A 573 15.81 15.57 27.77
CA ALA A 573 16.61 16.75 27.45
C ALA A 573 15.92 17.78 26.53
N ASN A 574 14.92 17.34 25.74
CA ASN A 574 14.19 18.17 24.79
C ASN A 574 12.69 18.30 25.13
N LYS A 575 12.26 17.92 26.34
CA LYS A 575 10.83 17.88 26.74
C LYS A 575 9.94 17.11 25.74
N LYS A 576 10.50 16.08 25.09
CA LYS A 576 9.80 15.30 24.06
C LYS A 576 8.91 14.21 24.66
N GLY A 577 9.23 13.74 25.86
CA GLY A 577 8.38 12.78 26.56
C GLY A 577 7.42 13.47 27.49
N ALA A 578 6.27 12.86 27.73
CA ALA A 578 5.19 13.49 28.48
C ALA A 578 4.40 12.47 29.31
N TRP A 579 4.11 12.82 30.56
CA TRP A 579 3.03 12.20 31.34
C TRP A 579 1.83 13.13 31.32
N ILE A 580 0.71 12.64 30.82
CA ILE A 580 -0.56 13.36 30.72
C ILE A 580 -1.54 12.68 31.67
N GLN A 581 -1.86 13.34 32.77
CA GLN A 581 -2.81 12.87 33.77
C GLN A 581 -4.19 13.49 33.50
N ILE A 582 -5.20 12.65 33.25
CA ILE A 582 -6.59 13.07 33.06
C ILE A 582 -7.46 12.34 34.09
N ALA A 583 -7.70 12.99 35.23
CA ALA A 583 -8.47 12.40 36.34
C ALA A 583 -9.97 12.48 36.08
N MET A 584 -10.48 11.71 35.12
CA MET A 584 -11.89 11.67 34.73
C MET A 584 -12.42 10.23 34.68
N ASP A 585 -13.52 9.97 35.39
CA ASP A 585 -14.33 8.74 35.27
C ASP A 585 -15.68 9.08 34.59
N ARG A 586 -15.92 8.52 33.40
CA ARG A 586 -17.14 8.71 32.61
C ARG A 586 -17.67 7.38 32.14
N SER A 587 -18.99 7.27 31.99
CA SER A 587 -19.65 6.02 31.59
C SER A 587 -19.77 5.80 30.07
N ASN A 588 -19.28 6.73 29.24
CA ASN A 588 -19.36 6.64 27.78
C ASN A 588 -17.98 6.85 27.11
N PRO A 589 -17.49 5.91 26.26
CA PRO A 589 -16.23 6.09 25.52
C PRO A 589 -16.18 7.34 24.64
N ALA A 590 -17.33 7.81 24.12
CA ALA A 590 -17.38 9.02 23.30
C ALA A 590 -16.90 10.28 24.06
N ASP A 591 -16.96 10.28 25.39
CA ASP A 591 -16.48 11.38 26.23
C ASP A 591 -14.95 11.50 26.20
N TYR A 592 -14.24 10.49 25.66
CA TYR A 592 -12.79 10.45 25.51
C TYR A 592 -12.32 10.81 24.08
N ASN A 593 -13.21 11.31 23.22
CA ASN A 593 -12.87 11.72 21.85
C ASN A 593 -11.75 12.78 21.78
N PHE A 594 -11.53 13.54 22.87
CA PHE A 594 -10.42 14.47 23.00
C PHE A 594 -9.03 13.82 22.81
N LEU A 595 -8.91 12.49 22.98
CA LEU A 595 -7.69 11.73 22.70
C LEU A 595 -7.12 11.97 21.31
N LYS A 596 -7.98 12.26 20.33
CA LYS A 596 -7.56 12.57 18.96
C LYS A 596 -6.69 13.82 18.89
N TYR A 597 -6.87 14.78 19.80
CA TYR A 597 -6.11 16.03 19.86
C TYR A 597 -4.74 15.85 20.52
N PHE A 598 -4.62 14.92 21.48
CA PHE A 598 -3.33 14.54 22.05
C PHE A 598 -2.46 13.71 21.09
N ASN A 599 -3.07 13.03 20.11
CA ASN A 599 -2.34 12.30 19.07
C ASN A 599 -1.84 13.18 17.93
N ALA A 600 -2.39 14.38 17.77
CA ALA A 600 -2.12 15.27 16.65
C ALA A 600 -1.00 16.28 16.92
N LYS A 601 -0.63 16.46 18.19
CA LYS A 601 0.44 17.34 18.68
C LYS A 601 1.54 16.51 19.31
#